data_AF-A0A9P7DXH9-F1
#
_entry.id   AF-A0A9P7DXH9-F1
#
_cell.length_a   1.000
_cell.length_b   1.000
_cell.length_c   1.000
_cell.angle_alpha   90.00
_cell.angle_beta   90.00
_cell.angle_gamma   90.00
#
_symmetry.space_group_name_H-M   'P 1'
#
loop_
_entity.id
_entity.type
_entity.pdbx_description
1 polymer ?
#
loop_
_entity_poly.entity_id
_entity_poly.type
_entity_poly.pdbx_seq_one_letter_code
_entity_poly.pdbx_strand_id
1 'polypeptide(L)'
;PVIAEDSKSCSRMGFNHPELAKMLCPVKYLVDYLEDPAKTNKKIQSGSLKVTAALWPTYLYPGDKPGQDFDPDDIIEGLFQGYLLER
;
A
#
# COMPACT_ATOMS: atom_id res chain seq x y z
N PRO A 1 -6.89 12.51 22.64
CA PRO A 1 -7.91 11.46 22.36
C PRO A 1 -7.48 10.12 22.98
N VAL A 2 -8.35 9.50 23.76
CA VAL A 2 -8.13 8.14 24.30
C VAL A 2 -8.33 7.17 23.14
N ILE A 3 -7.28 6.47 22.74
CA ILE A 3 -7.36 5.39 21.76
C ILE A 3 -8.01 4.23 22.49
N ALA A 4 -9.32 4.05 22.31
CA ALA A 4 -10.04 2.93 22.90
C ALA A 4 -9.54 1.62 22.25
N GLU A 5 -9.21 0.63 23.07
CA GLU A 5 -8.62 -0.66 22.66
C GLU A 5 -9.67 -1.67 22.17
N ASP A 6 -10.72 -1.22 21.49
CA ASP A 6 -11.67 -2.11 20.84
C ASP A 6 -11.16 -2.48 19.44
N SER A 7 -10.87 -3.77 19.22
CA SER A 7 -10.34 -4.26 17.92
C SER A 7 -11.25 -3.94 16.72
N LYS A 8 -12.52 -3.61 16.98
CA LYS A 8 -13.47 -3.13 15.97
C LYS A 8 -13.11 -1.75 15.40
N SER A 9 -12.47 -0.88 16.17
CA SER A 9 -12.07 0.46 15.72
C SER A 9 -11.03 0.41 14.59
N CYS A 10 -10.05 -0.51 14.70
CA CYS A 10 -8.98 -0.68 13.71
C CYS A 10 -9.38 -1.47 12.45
N SER A 11 -10.59 -2.04 12.42
CA SER A 11 -11.06 -2.85 11.28
C SER A 11 -11.16 -2.06 9.96
N ARG A 12 -11.30 -0.74 10.06
CA ARG A 12 -11.40 0.19 8.92
C ARG A 12 -10.11 0.95 8.64
N MET A 13 -8.99 0.55 9.22
CA MET A 13 -7.72 1.27 9.15
C MET A 13 -6.61 0.43 8.50
N GLY A 14 -5.65 1.12 7.86
CA GLY A 14 -4.43 0.50 7.34
C GLY A 14 -4.69 -0.70 6.43
N PHE A 15 -3.96 -1.80 6.67
CA PHE A 15 -4.09 -3.04 5.89
C PHE A 15 -5.40 -3.81 6.13
N ASN A 16 -6.23 -3.41 7.11
CA ASN A 16 -7.53 -4.04 7.33
C ASN A 16 -8.61 -3.50 6.39
N HIS A 17 -8.44 -2.28 5.86
CA HIS A 17 -9.35 -1.69 4.89
C HIS A 17 -8.90 -1.99 3.46
N PRO A 18 -9.75 -2.53 2.57
CA PRO A 18 -9.33 -2.99 1.24
C PRO A 18 -8.72 -1.88 0.38
N GLU A 19 -9.32 -0.69 0.36
CA GLU A 19 -8.79 0.43 -0.44
C GLU A 19 -7.49 1.00 0.14
N LEU A 20 -7.38 1.09 1.47
CA LEU A 20 -6.17 1.60 2.11
C LEU A 20 -5.04 0.58 1.95
N ALA A 21 -5.34 -0.71 2.07
CA ALA A 21 -4.38 -1.78 1.85
C ALA A 21 -3.79 -1.73 0.44
N LYS A 22 -4.59 -1.43 -0.58
CA LYS A 22 -4.10 -1.25 -1.96
C LYS A 22 -3.12 -0.08 -2.07
N MET A 23 -3.44 1.04 -1.44
CA MET A 23 -2.63 2.28 -1.47
C MET A 23 -1.36 2.18 -0.62
N LEU A 24 -1.44 1.46 0.51
CA LEU A 24 -0.34 1.26 1.45
C LEU A 24 0.53 0.06 1.09
N CYS A 25 0.08 -0.79 0.17
CA CYS A 25 0.88 -1.89 -0.33
C CYS A 25 2.19 -1.33 -0.88
N PRO A 26 3.35 -1.89 -0.48
CA PRO A 26 4.61 -1.56 -1.12
C PRO A 26 4.53 -1.76 -2.63
N VAL A 27 5.07 -0.80 -3.37
CA VAL A 27 5.09 -0.86 -4.83
C VAL A 27 5.83 -2.10 -5.35
N LYS A 28 6.84 -2.57 -4.61
CA LYS A 28 7.56 -3.83 -4.87
C LYS A 28 6.65 -5.06 -4.92
N TYR A 29 5.56 -5.06 -4.17
CA TYR A 29 4.61 -6.18 -4.10
C TYR A 29 3.32 -5.90 -4.87
N LEU A 30 3.30 -4.82 -5.69
CA LEU A 30 2.12 -4.44 -6.45
C LEU A 30 1.69 -5.53 -7.42
N VAL A 31 2.65 -6.17 -8.10
CA VAL A 31 2.37 -7.28 -9.03
C VAL A 31 1.66 -8.42 -8.29
N ASP A 32 2.23 -8.90 -7.18
CA ASP A 32 1.64 -9.94 -6.33
C ASP A 32 0.27 -9.51 -5.77
N TYR A 33 0.07 -8.22 -5.50
CA TYR A 33 -1.18 -7.67 -5.00
C TYR A 33 -2.25 -7.56 -6.09
N LEU A 34 -1.89 -7.27 -7.34
CA LEU A 34 -2.81 -7.25 -8.48
C LEU A 34 -3.26 -8.65 -8.89
N GLU A 35 -2.37 -9.64 -8.76
CA GLU A 35 -2.72 -11.05 -9.00
C GLU A 35 -3.66 -11.60 -7.91
N ASP A 36 -3.32 -11.40 -6.63
CA ASP A 36 -4.14 -11.86 -5.51
C ASP A 36 -4.05 -10.91 -4.30
N PRO A 37 -4.92 -9.89 -4.23
CA PRO A 37 -4.88 -8.88 -3.18
C PRO A 37 -5.19 -9.48 -1.81
N ALA A 38 -6.05 -10.50 -1.73
CA ALA A 38 -6.41 -11.14 -0.47
C ALA A 38 -5.24 -11.94 0.12
N LYS A 39 -4.51 -12.68 -0.72
CA LYS A 39 -3.34 -13.45 -0.31
C LYS A 39 -2.17 -12.55 0.08
N THR A 40 -1.89 -11.52 -0.71
CA THR A 40 -0.80 -10.58 -0.42
C THR A 40 -1.08 -9.80 0.85
N ASN A 41 -2.33 -9.35 1.07
CA ASN A 41 -2.71 -8.68 2.31
C ASN A 41 -2.61 -9.61 3.53
N LYS A 42 -3.04 -10.88 3.41
CA LYS A 42 -2.83 -11.88 4.47
C LYS A 42 -1.36 -12.08 4.82
N LYS A 43 -0.47 -12.12 3.81
CA LYS A 43 0.99 -12.25 4.04
C LYS A 43 1.58 -11.00 4.73
N ILE A 44 1.08 -9.82 4.42
CA ILE A 44 1.47 -8.57 5.10
C ILE A 44 1.01 -8.61 6.55
N GLN A 45 -0.26 -8.95 6.79
CA GLN A 45 -0.83 -9.04 8.15
C GLN A 45 -0.18 -10.13 9.00
N SER A 46 0.21 -11.26 8.40
CA SER A 46 0.94 -12.34 9.08
C SER A 46 2.42 -12.02 9.32
N GLY A 47 2.94 -10.93 8.75
CA GLY A 47 4.36 -10.57 8.79
C GLY A 47 5.26 -11.45 7.90
N SER A 48 4.68 -12.35 7.11
CA SER A 48 5.41 -13.14 6.11
C SER A 48 6.00 -12.26 5.00
N LEU A 49 5.30 -11.17 4.68
CA LEU A 49 5.77 -10.12 3.78
C LEU A 49 6.16 -8.90 4.63
N LYS A 50 7.44 -8.57 4.67
CA LYS A 50 7.92 -7.41 5.44
C LYS A 50 7.63 -6.12 4.68
N VAL A 51 6.86 -5.25 5.31
CA VAL A 51 6.68 -3.85 4.91
C VAL A 51 7.59 -3.00 5.81
N THR A 52 8.65 -2.42 5.23
CA THR A 52 9.61 -1.58 5.95
C THR A 52 9.50 -0.14 5.47
N ALA A 53 10.02 0.82 6.23
CA ALA A 53 10.04 2.23 5.85
C ALA A 53 10.85 2.52 4.57
N ALA A 54 11.71 1.60 4.15
CA ALA A 54 12.46 1.69 2.88
C ALA A 54 11.61 1.30 1.66
N LEU A 55 10.41 0.74 1.87
CA LEU A 55 9.50 0.38 0.81
C LEU A 55 8.45 1.46 0.62
N TRP A 56 8.44 2.06 -0.56
CA TRP A 56 7.51 3.11 -0.91
C TRP A 56 6.10 2.56 -1.16
N PRO A 57 5.06 3.17 -0.58
CA PRO A 57 3.67 2.85 -0.88
C PRO A 57 3.30 3.17 -2.33
N THR A 58 2.37 2.41 -2.90
CA THR A 58 1.88 2.58 -4.28
C THR A 58 1.22 3.94 -4.52
N TYR A 59 0.56 4.53 -3.51
CA TYR A 59 -0.08 5.84 -3.68
C TYR A 59 0.89 6.99 -3.94
N LEU A 60 2.19 6.79 -3.73
CA LEU A 60 3.21 7.80 -4.02
C LEU A 60 3.49 7.95 -5.51
N TYR A 61 3.14 6.95 -6.33
CA TYR A 61 3.49 6.87 -7.73
C TYR A 61 2.26 7.13 -8.64
N PRO A 62 2.48 7.65 -9.86
CA PRO A 62 1.42 8.01 -10.80
C PRO A 62 0.70 6.78 -11.38
N GLY A 63 -0.40 7.09 -12.09
CA GLY A 63 -1.20 6.15 -12.86
C GLY A 63 -2.67 6.12 -12.47
N ASP A 64 -3.50 5.57 -13.37
CA ASP A 64 -4.94 5.39 -13.15
C ASP A 64 -5.24 4.49 -11.94
N LYS A 65 -4.31 3.58 -11.62
CA LYS A 65 -4.28 2.78 -10.41
C LYS A 65 -3.00 3.11 -9.62
N PRO A 66 -3.05 3.09 -8.28
CA PRO A 66 -1.87 3.35 -7.45
C PRO A 66 -0.67 2.49 -7.86
N GLY A 67 0.44 3.14 -8.20
CA GLY A 67 1.70 2.48 -8.59
C GLY A 67 1.69 1.81 -9.96
N GLN A 68 0.68 2.04 -10.80
CA GLN A 68 0.58 1.43 -12.13
C GLN A 68 1.77 1.79 -13.02
N ASP A 69 2.23 3.04 -12.96
CA ASP A 69 3.32 3.55 -13.80
C ASP A 69 4.67 3.53 -13.05
N PHE A 70 4.80 2.67 -12.05
CA PHE A 70 6.05 2.50 -11.31
C PHE A 70 7.11 1.79 -12.17
N ASP A 71 8.28 2.43 -12.28
CA ASP A 71 9.46 1.82 -12.87
C ASP A 71 10.32 1.16 -11.76
N PRO A 72 10.51 -0.17 -11.77
CA PRO A 72 11.41 -0.85 -10.82
C PRO A 72 12.89 -0.52 -11.04
N ASP A 73 13.29 -0.10 -12.25
CA ASP A 73 14.66 0.26 -12.60
C ASP A 73 14.99 1.72 -12.23
N ASP A 74 13.98 2.59 -12.15
CA ASP A 74 14.08 3.96 -11.61
C ASP A 74 13.00 4.26 -10.56
N ILE A 75 13.31 3.92 -9.30
CA ILE A 75 12.38 4.09 -8.18
C ILE A 75 12.07 5.56 -7.83
N ILE A 76 12.85 6.52 -8.34
CA ILE A 76 12.68 7.95 -8.06
C ILE A 76 11.74 8.56 -9.10
N GLU A 77 11.71 8.00 -10.30
CA GLU A 77 10.74 8.38 -11.32
C GLU A 77 9.31 8.23 -10.79
N GLY A 78 8.49 9.27 -11.00
CA GLY A 78 7.11 9.27 -10.51
C GLY A 78 6.94 9.40 -8.99
N LEU A 79 8.01 9.42 -8.19
CA LEU A 79 7.85 9.50 -6.73
C LEU A 79 7.20 10.84 -6.32
N PHE A 80 6.16 10.75 -5.49
CA PHE A 80 5.29 11.85 -5.08
C PHE A 80 4.42 12.47 -6.20
N GLN A 81 4.30 11.81 -7.35
CA GLN A 81 3.39 12.19 -8.44
C GLN A 81 2.09 11.38 -8.46
N GLY A 82 1.79 10.66 -7.37
CA GLY A 82 0.52 9.96 -7.24
C GLY A 82 -0.68 10.90 -7.22
N TYR A 83 -1.79 10.47 -7.83
CA TYR A 83 -3.04 11.25 -7.94
C TYR A 83 -3.55 11.84 -6.62
N LEU A 84 -3.30 11.19 -5.48
CA LEU A 84 -3.71 11.68 -4.16
C LEU A 84 -2.82 12.79 -3.59
N LEU A 85 -1.65 13.02 -4.19
CA LEU A 85 -0.65 13.99 -3.75
C LEU A 85 -0.60 15.24 -4.64
N GLU A 86 -0.89 15.09 -5.93
CA GLU A 86 -1.04 16.21 -6.85
C GLU A 86 -2.27 17.05 -6.44
N ARG A 87 -2.08 18.37 -6.30
CA ARG A 87 -3.08 19.33 -5.80
C ARG A 87 -3.50 20.31 -6.87
#